data_AF-A0A4D6MVX1-F1
#
_entry.id   AF-A0A4D6MVX1-F1
#
_cell.length_a   1.000
_cell.length_b   1.000
_cell.length_c   1.000
_cell.angle_alpha   90.00
_cell.angle_beta   90.00
_cell.angle_gamma   90.00
#
_symmetry.space_group_name_H-M   'P 1'
#
loop_
_entity.id
_entity.type
_entity.pdbx_description
1 polymer ?
#
loop_
_entity_poly.entity_id
_entity_poly.type
_entity_poly.pdbx_seq_one_letter_code
_entity_poly.pdbx_strand_id
1 'polypeptide(L)'
;MKCALVEKEKAREDVETESFEYQKLVHVEHKNGFLKELWKAEFILQILMQDERFDVNKDVFKGTLIDINKIAAVRNGLTTKDADINIDADMTSLIDT
;
A
#
# COMPACT_ATOMS: atom_id res chain seq x y z
N MET A 1 18.73 35.31 -28.43
CA MET A 1 18.88 33.83 -28.39
C MET A 1 19.45 33.33 -27.07
N LYS A 2 20.50 33.94 -26.49
CA LYS A 2 21.05 33.52 -25.17
C LYS A 2 20.08 33.72 -23.98
N CYS A 3 19.35 34.83 -23.90
CA CYS A 3 18.38 35.04 -22.79
C CYS A 3 17.28 33.97 -22.73
N ALA A 4 16.73 33.57 -23.87
CA ALA A 4 15.66 32.57 -23.92
C ALA A 4 16.11 31.17 -23.44
N LEU A 5 17.39 30.84 -23.59
CA LEU A 5 17.94 29.59 -23.06
C LEU A 5 18.07 29.64 -21.54
N VAL A 6 18.55 30.77 -20.99
CA VAL A 6 18.68 30.98 -19.54
C VAL A 6 17.31 30.97 -18.87
N GLU A 7 16.30 31.61 -19.48
CA GLU A 7 14.92 31.60 -18.98
C GLU A 7 14.32 30.18 -18.97
N LYS A 8 14.60 29.39 -20.01
CA LYS A 8 14.15 28.00 -20.10
C LYS A 8 14.83 27.11 -19.07
N GLU A 9 16.12 27.28 -18.83
CA GLU A 9 16.86 26.54 -17.81
C GLU A 9 16.35 26.87 -16.40
N LYS A 10 16.14 28.15 -16.11
CA LYS A 10 15.55 28.59 -14.84
C LYS A 10 14.14 28.04 -14.64
N ALA A 11 13.28 28.12 -15.65
CA ALA A 11 11.93 27.56 -15.56
C ALA A 11 11.93 26.05 -15.33
N ARG A 12 12.90 25.31 -15.90
CA ARG A 12 13.08 23.88 -15.64
C ARG A 12 13.51 23.63 -14.20
N GLU A 13 14.46 24.41 -13.68
CA GLU A 13 14.93 24.30 -12.29
C GLU A 13 13.83 24.60 -11.28
N ASP A 14 13.02 25.63 -11.54
CA ASP A 14 11.87 26.01 -10.70
C ASP A 14 10.84 24.87 -10.64
N VAL A 15 10.49 24.27 -11.79
CA VAL A 15 9.57 23.12 -11.87
C VAL A 15 10.13 21.87 -11.19
N GLU A 16 11.43 21.59 -11.36
CA GLU A 16 12.08 20.44 -10.73
C GLU A 16 12.11 20.58 -9.21
N THR A 17 12.36 21.80 -8.71
CA THR A 17 12.30 22.14 -7.28
C THR A 17 10.89 22.00 -6.74
N GLU A 18 9.90 22.57 -7.41
CA GLU A 18 8.50 22.47 -6.99
C GLU A 18 8.01 21.00 -6.98
N SER A 19 8.35 20.23 -8.01
CA SER A 19 8.03 18.80 -8.08
C SER A 19 8.65 18.02 -6.91
N PHE A 20 9.88 18.37 -6.52
CA PHE A 20 10.54 17.73 -5.39
C PHE A 20 9.86 18.04 -4.06
N GLU A 21 9.44 19.30 -3.85
CA GLU A 21 8.70 19.68 -2.64
C GLU A 21 7.32 19.03 -2.57
N TYR A 22 6.60 18.92 -3.69
CA TYR A 22 5.34 18.17 -3.72
C TYR A 22 5.54 16.69 -3.40
N GLN A 23 6.60 16.05 -3.92
CA GLN A 23 6.89 14.66 -3.60
C GLN A 23 7.11 14.45 -2.08
N LYS A 24 7.80 15.38 -1.41
CA LYS A 24 7.95 15.34 0.06
C LYS A 24 6.60 15.46 0.76
N LEU A 25 5.76 16.40 0.34
CA LEU A 25 4.45 16.62 0.95
C LEU A 25 3.56 15.38 0.82
N VAL A 26 3.48 14.82 -0.39
CA VAL A 26 2.73 13.58 -0.67
C VAL A 26 3.24 12.43 0.19
N HIS A 27 4.56 12.30 0.33
CA HIS A 27 5.14 11.26 1.18
C HIS A 27 4.73 11.42 2.66
N VAL A 28 4.75 12.66 3.18
CA VAL A 28 4.32 12.96 4.55
C VAL A 28 2.84 12.67 4.74
N GLU A 29 1.99 13.07 3.81
CA GLU A 29 0.54 12.83 3.89
C GLU A 29 0.22 11.33 3.83
N HIS A 30 0.85 10.57 2.93
CA HIS A 30 0.68 9.12 2.87
C HIS A 30 1.12 8.42 4.16
N LYS A 31 2.28 8.81 4.72
CA LYS A 31 2.75 8.26 5.99
C LYS A 31 1.76 8.54 7.12
N ASN A 32 1.26 9.78 7.20
CA ASN A 32 0.30 10.18 8.22
C ASN A 32 -1.05 9.46 8.06
N GLY A 33 -1.53 9.29 6.82
CA GLY A 33 -2.74 8.53 6.52
C GLY A 33 -2.62 7.08 6.95
N PHE A 34 -1.51 6.43 6.60
CA PHE A 34 -1.23 5.05 6.99
C PHE A 34 -1.19 4.88 8.52
N LEU A 35 -0.48 5.76 9.24
CA LEU A 35 -0.43 5.71 10.71
C LEU A 35 -1.81 5.91 11.36
N LYS A 36 -2.65 6.79 10.81
CA LYS A 36 -4.02 6.98 11.31
C LYS A 36 -4.86 5.70 11.16
N GLU A 37 -4.76 5.00 10.03
CA GLU A 37 -5.49 3.74 9.83
C GLU A 37 -4.94 2.62 10.73
N LEU A 38 -3.62 2.56 10.95
CA LEU A 38 -3.03 1.64 11.93
C LEU A 38 -3.54 1.90 13.34
N TRP A 39 -3.62 3.15 13.78
CA TRP A 39 -4.18 3.49 15.10
C TRP A 39 -5.65 3.09 15.23
N LYS A 40 -6.45 3.26 14.18
CA LYS A 40 -7.83 2.78 14.18
C LYS A 40 -7.88 1.26 14.30
N ALA A 41 -7.03 0.54 13.58
CA ALA A 41 -6.95 -0.92 13.65
C ALA A 41 -6.52 -1.40 15.04
N GLU A 42 -5.50 -0.77 15.65
CA GLU A 42 -5.08 -1.08 17.02
C GLU A 42 -6.20 -0.84 18.04
N PHE A 43 -6.92 0.27 17.92
CA PHE A 43 -8.04 0.59 18.80
C PHE A 43 -9.21 -0.40 18.66
N ILE A 44 -9.61 -0.73 17.42
CA ILE A 44 -10.77 -1.60 17.14
C ILE A 44 -10.45 -3.06 17.44
N LEU A 45 -9.29 -3.54 17.00
CA LEU A 45 -8.92 -4.96 17.09
C LEU A 45 -8.20 -5.30 18.40
N GLN A 46 -7.82 -4.29 19.21
CA GLN A 46 -7.01 -4.45 20.42
C GLN A 46 -5.68 -5.16 20.15
N ILE A 47 -5.08 -4.89 18.98
CA ILE A 47 -3.81 -5.46 18.53
C ILE A 47 -2.77 -4.34 18.53
N LEU A 48 -1.63 -4.56 19.19
CA LEU A 48 -0.55 -3.57 19.19
C LEU A 48 -0.05 -3.28 17.78
N MET A 49 0.30 -2.03 17.47
CA MET A 49 0.90 -1.67 16.18
C MET A 49 2.19 -2.45 15.85
N GLN A 50 2.90 -2.93 16.86
CA GLN A 50 4.12 -3.74 16.70
C GLN A 50 3.84 -5.24 16.50
N ASP A 51 2.57 -5.64 16.45
CA ASP A 51 2.18 -7.02 16.20
C ASP A 51 2.59 -7.47 14.79
N GLU A 52 3.02 -8.72 14.65
CA GLU A 52 3.49 -9.28 13.39
C GLU A 52 2.43 -9.30 12.28
N ARG A 53 1.15 -9.17 12.64
CA ARG A 53 0.04 -9.04 11.68
C ARG A 53 0.06 -7.73 10.90
N PHE A 54 0.78 -6.71 11.38
CA PHE A 54 0.99 -5.44 10.69
C PHE A 54 2.38 -5.34 10.02
N ASP A 55 3.11 -6.45 9.89
CA ASP A 55 4.41 -6.46 9.20
C ASP A 55 4.22 -6.16 7.70
N VAL A 56 4.67 -4.98 7.29
CA VAL A 56 4.60 -4.48 5.90
C VAL A 56 5.38 -5.32 4.90
N ASN A 57 6.26 -6.22 5.37
CA ASN A 57 6.99 -7.15 4.50
C ASN A 57 6.23 -8.46 4.27
N LYS A 58 5.09 -8.66 4.95
CA LYS A 58 4.21 -9.82 4.79
C LYS A 58 2.89 -9.38 4.16
N ASP A 59 2.24 -10.31 3.48
CA ASP A 59 0.91 -10.15 2.90
C ASP A 59 0.09 -11.43 3.09
N VAL A 60 -1.23 -11.33 2.99
CA VAL A 60 -2.14 -12.46 3.19
C VAL A 60 -2.27 -13.25 1.89
N PHE A 61 -1.77 -14.48 1.88
CA PHE A 61 -1.91 -15.42 0.77
C PHE A 61 -2.60 -16.70 1.25
N LYS A 62 -3.72 -17.06 0.60
CA LYS A 62 -4.56 -18.21 0.98
C LYS A 62 -4.88 -18.26 2.49
N GLY A 63 -5.18 -17.09 3.09
CA GLY A 63 -5.53 -16.96 4.50
C GLY A 63 -4.35 -16.97 5.50
N THR A 64 -3.11 -17.03 5.02
CA THR A 64 -1.91 -17.01 5.86
C THR A 64 -1.04 -15.77 5.58
N LEU A 65 -0.45 -15.18 6.62
CA LEU A 65 0.57 -14.13 6.48
C LEU A 65 1.89 -14.72 5.99
N ILE A 66 2.33 -14.30 4.79
CA ILE A 66 3.55 -14.79 4.13
C ILE A 66 4.41 -13.60 3.69
N ASP A 67 5.73 -13.73 3.80
CA ASP A 67 6.69 -12.76 3.25
C ASP A 67 6.45 -12.50 1.75
N ILE A 68 6.37 -11.22 1.36
CA ILE A 68 6.07 -10.79 -0.01
C ILE A 68 7.07 -11.40 -1.02
N ASN A 69 8.34 -11.58 -0.65
CA ASN A 69 9.33 -12.18 -1.53
C ASN A 69 9.04 -13.67 -1.79
N LYS A 70 8.42 -14.36 -0.84
CA LYS A 70 7.98 -15.76 -1.00
C LYS A 70 6.71 -15.86 -1.84
N ILE A 71 5.81 -14.87 -1.77
CA ILE A 71 4.60 -14.83 -2.59
C ILE A 71 4.96 -14.74 -4.08
N ALA A 72 5.95 -13.93 -4.45
CA ALA A 72 6.42 -13.84 -5.85
C ALA A 72 6.92 -15.21 -6.37
N ALA A 73 7.64 -15.96 -5.54
CA ALA A 73 8.10 -17.31 -5.89
C ALA A 73 6.94 -18.31 -6.04
N VAL A 74 5.92 -18.22 -5.17
CA VAL A 74 4.73 -19.07 -5.24
C VAL A 74 3.85 -18.73 -6.45
N ARG A 75 3.69 -17.44 -6.77
CA ARG A 75 2.90 -16.97 -7.94
C ARG A 75 3.51 -17.41 -9.27
N ASN A 76 4.84 -17.45 -9.37
CA ASN A 76 5.54 -17.94 -10.56
C ASN A 76 5.46 -19.48 -10.73
N GLY A 77 5.04 -20.22 -9.70
CA GLY A 77 4.79 -21.66 -9.75
C GLY A 77 3.30 -22.03 -9.94
N LEU A 78 2.38 -21.07 -9.91
CA LEU A 78 0.94 -21.31 -10.02
C LEU A 78 0.52 -21.38 -11.50
N THR A 79 0.31 -22.60 -12.00
CA THR A 79 -0.53 -22.82 -13.19
C THR A 79 -2.00 -22.59 -12.84
N THR A 80 -2.82 -22.25 -13.83
CA THR A 80 -4.23 -21.83 -13.75
C THR A 80 -5.23 -22.84 -13.14
N LYS A 81 -4.78 -23.82 -12.37
CA LYS A 81 -5.60 -24.87 -11.74
C LYS A 81 -6.03 -24.59 -10.30
N ASP A 82 -5.53 -23.52 -9.68
CA ASP A 82 -5.90 -23.13 -8.31
C ASP A 82 -7.05 -22.10 -8.27
N ALA A 83 -7.67 -21.78 -9.40
CA ALA A 83 -8.74 -20.79 -9.52
C ALA A 83 -10.13 -21.29 -9.11
N ASP A 84 -10.23 -22.44 -8.44
CA ASP A 84 -11.49 -22.97 -7.91
C ASP A 84 -11.57 -22.77 -6.40
N ILE A 85 -11.63 -21.51 -5.93
CA ILE A 85 -12.27 -21.22 -4.65
C ILE A 85 -13.68 -20.76 -4.95
N ASN A 86 -14.56 -21.76 -4.91
CA ASN A 86 -16.00 -21.69 -4.92
C ASN A 86 -16.46 -20.67 -3.86
N ILE A 87 -16.80 -19.45 -4.28
CA ILE A 87 -17.56 -18.51 -3.45
C ILE A 87 -19.01 -19.00 -3.51
N ASP A 88 -19.31 -20.02 -2.71
CA ASP A 88 -20.69 -20.46 -2.51
C ASP A 88 -21.02 -20.44 -1.02
N ALA A 89 -22.18 -19.84 -0.76
CA ALA A 89 -22.98 -19.85 0.45
C ALA A 89 -22.37 -19.35 1.77
N ASP A 90 -22.79 -18.14 2.15
CA ASP A 90 -23.48 -17.82 3.41
C ASP A 90 -22.94 -16.59 4.14
N MET A 91 -23.38 -15.41 3.69
CA MET A 91 -23.25 -14.12 4.39
C MET A 91 -24.64 -13.50 4.57
N THR A 92 -25.66 -14.33 4.83
CA THR A 92 -27.05 -13.90 5.05
C THR A 92 -27.59 -14.13 6.45
N SER A 93 -26.77 -14.59 7.41
CA SER A 93 -27.24 -14.92 8.76
C SER A 93 -26.87 -13.93 9.88
N LEU A 94 -26.36 -12.74 9.57
CA LEU A 94 -25.97 -11.75 10.61
C LEU A 94 -26.63 -10.37 10.49
N ILE A 95 -27.88 -10.33 10.04
CA ILE A 95 -28.77 -9.19 10.29
C ILE A 95 -30.04 -9.73 10.94
N ASP A 96 -29.97 -9.98 12.25
CA ASP A 96 -31.12 -9.98 13.15
C ASP A 96 -30.59 -9.93 14.59
N THR A 97 -30.44 -8.72 15.14
CA THR A 97 -30.75 -8.35 16.53
C THR A 97 -30.86 -6.83 16.63
#